data_AF-A0A7C7HX02-F1
#
_entry.id   AF-A0A7C7HX02-F1
#
_cell.length_a   1.000
_cell.length_b   1.000
_cell.length_c   1.000
_cell.angle_alpha   90.00
_cell.angle_beta   90.00
_cell.angle_gamma   90.00
#
_symmetry.space_group_name_H-M   'P 1'
#
loop_
_entity.id
_entity.type
_entity.pdbx_description
1 polymer ?
#
loop_
_entity_poly.entity_id
_entity_poly.type
_entity_poly.pdbx_seq_one_letter_code
_entity_poly.pdbx_strand_id
1 'polypeptide(L)' 'SNRLYKDKFGFIFIVCATGKSAEEMLALLKERLENDPKAELLTAAEEQNKITQLRLGNLLSL' A
#
# COMPACT_ATOMS: atom_id res chain seq x y z
N SER A 1 11.24 -2.31 9.10
CA SER A 1 9.99 -2.95 8.63
C SER A 1 9.81 -2.87 7.11
N ASN A 2 9.98 -1.71 6.46
CA ASN A 2 9.94 -1.62 4.97
C ASN A 2 10.93 -2.55 4.25
N ARG A 3 12.16 -2.69 4.75
CA ARG A 3 13.15 -3.62 4.19
C ARG A 3 12.68 -5.07 4.26
N LEU A 4 12.19 -5.50 5.43
CA LEU A 4 11.64 -6.84 5.64
C LEU A 4 10.45 -7.13 4.71
N TYR A 5 9.61 -6.13 4.49
CA TYR A 5 8.48 -6.25 3.56
C TYR A 5 8.97 -6.52 2.13
N LYS A 6 9.95 -5.73 1.66
CA LYS A 6 10.56 -5.92 0.35
C LYS A 6 11.23 -7.28 0.22
N ASP A 7 11.94 -7.71 1.25
CA ASP A 7 12.63 -9.01 1.26
C ASP A 7 11.62 -10.18 1.22
N LYS A 8 10.47 -10.06 1.92
CA LYS A 8 9.42 -11.09 1.96
C LYS A 8 8.62 -11.18 0.66
N PHE A 9 8.19 -10.04 0.11
CA PHE A 9 7.22 -10.00 -0.98
C PHE A 9 7.82 -9.68 -2.35
N GLY A 10 9.06 -9.19 -2.40
CA GLY A 10 9.76 -8.85 -3.66
C GLY A 10 9.42 -7.46 -4.22
N PHE A 11 8.55 -6.69 -3.55
CA PHE A 11 8.18 -5.33 -3.94
C PHE A 11 8.07 -4.41 -2.71
N ILE A 12 8.08 -3.10 -2.95
CA ILE A 12 7.98 -2.11 -1.87
C ILE A 12 6.57 -2.09 -1.26
N PHE A 13 6.44 -1.64 -0.01
CA PHE A 13 5.13 -1.47 0.60
C PHE A 13 4.32 -0.37 -0.11
N ILE A 14 3.15 -0.74 -0.63
CA ILE A 14 2.23 0.18 -1.33
C ILE A 14 0.97 0.35 -0.47
N VAL A 15 0.64 1.60 -0.14
CA VAL A 15 -0.57 2.00 0.57
C VAL A 15 -1.03 3.37 0.10
N CYS A 16 -2.33 3.55 -0.07
CA CYS A 16 -2.98 4.84 -0.25
C CYS A 16 -2.98 5.60 1.07
N ALA A 17 -2.01 6.50 1.19
CA ALA A 17 -1.73 7.26 2.42
C ALA A 17 -2.73 8.40 2.70
N THR A 18 -3.65 8.70 1.79
CA THR A 18 -4.63 9.79 1.98
C THR A 18 -5.40 9.59 3.29
N GLY A 19 -5.30 10.59 4.17
CA GLY A 19 -5.97 10.60 5.47
C GLY A 19 -5.35 9.69 6.53
N LYS A 20 -4.16 9.12 6.31
CA LYS A 20 -3.48 8.25 7.29
C LYS A 20 -2.30 8.93 7.96
N SER A 21 -2.15 8.69 9.27
CA SER A 21 -0.98 9.09 10.05
C SER A 21 0.22 8.15 9.81
N ALA A 22 1.40 8.58 10.25
CA ALA A 22 2.60 7.74 10.18
C ALA A 22 2.47 6.46 11.04
N GLU A 23 1.83 6.57 12.19
CA GLU A 23 1.56 5.47 13.11
C GLU A 23 0.58 4.45 12.49
N GLU A 24 -0.47 4.94 11.84
CA GLU A 24 -1.42 4.08 11.13
C GLU A 24 -0.76 3.35 9.96
N MET A 25 0.09 4.04 9.18
CA MET A 25 0.86 3.40 8.11
C MET A 25 1.82 2.34 8.65
N LEU A 26 2.46 2.58 9.80
CA LEU A 26 3.34 1.62 10.43
C LEU A 26 2.57 0.40 10.96
N ALA A 27 1.38 0.61 11.53
CA ALA A 27 0.52 -0.47 12.01
C ALA A 27 0.07 -1.37 10.83
N LEU A 28 -0.43 -0.76 9.75
CA LEU A 28 -0.82 -1.47 8.52
C LEU A 28 0.34 -2.27 7.93
N LEU A 29 1.54 -1.71 7.92
CA LEU A 29 2.71 -2.42 7.43
C LEU A 29 3.04 -3.65 8.29
N LYS A 30 2.93 -3.53 9.61
CA LYS A 30 3.20 -4.66 10.53
C LYS A 30 2.16 -5.76 10.39
N GLU A 31 0.89 -5.41 10.26
CA GLU A 31 -0.20 -6.36 10.01
C GLU A 31 0.00 -7.09 8.67
N ARG A 32 0.26 -6.34 7.59
CA ARG A 32 0.44 -6.89 6.25
C ARG A 32 1.73 -7.70 6.08
N LEU A 33 2.70 -7.54 6.97
CA LEU A 33 3.87 -8.42 7.02
C LEU A 33 3.51 -9.87 7.36
N GLU A 34 2.34 -10.13 7.96
CA GLU A 34 1.88 -11.49 8.29
C GLU A 34 1.15 -12.18 7.13
N ASN A 35 0.75 -11.43 6.09
CA ASN A 35 0.00 -11.95 4.95
C ASN A 35 0.78 -12.99 4.14
N ASP A 36 0.03 -13.89 3.48
CA ASP A 36 0.52 -14.74 2.40
C ASP A 36 0.90 -13.88 1.18
N PRO A 37 1.98 -14.20 0.44
CA PRO A 37 2.41 -13.40 -0.71
C PRO A 37 1.33 -13.20 -1.79
N LYS A 38 0.45 -14.18 -2.03
CA LYS A 38 -0.63 -14.03 -3.04
C LYS A 38 -1.68 -13.03 -2.56
N ALA A 39 -2.08 -13.13 -1.30
CA ALA A 39 -3.02 -12.18 -0.71
C ALA A 39 -2.43 -10.77 -0.71
N GLU A 40 -1.14 -10.65 -0.37
CA GLU A 40 -0.48 -9.35 -0.28
C GLU A 40 -0.29 -8.68 -1.65
N LEU A 41 -0.07 -9.46 -2.71
CA LEU A 41 -0.04 -8.95 -4.07
C LEU A 41 -1.38 -8.33 -4.48
N LEU A 42 -2.50 -8.98 -4.11
CA LEU A 42 -3.84 -8.45 -4.37
C LEU A 42 -4.08 -7.16 -3.58
N THR A 43 -3.75 -7.15 -2.29
CA THR A 43 -3.85 -5.95 -1.44
C THR A 43 -3.03 -4.78 -1.99
N ALA A 44 -1.78 -5.04 -2.41
CA ALA A 44 -0.93 -4.00 -2.99
C ALA A 44 -1.49 -3.45 -4.31
N ALA A 45 -2.07 -4.32 -5.16
CA ALA A 45 -2.73 -3.91 -6.40
C ALA A 45 -3.98 -3.03 -6.12
N GLU A 46 -4.78 -3.37 -5.11
CA GLU A 46 -5.92 -2.55 -4.69
C GLU A 46 -5.49 -1.17 -4.18
N GLU A 47 -4.45 -1.10 -3.35
CA GLU A 47 -3.89 0.17 -2.88
C GLU A 47 -3.34 1.01 -4.05
N GLN A 48 -2.66 0.38 -5.00
CA GLN A 48 -2.19 1.05 -6.22
C GLN A 48 -3.36 1.58 -7.06
N ASN A 49 -4.46 0.83 -7.16
CA ASN A 49 -5.67 1.28 -7.85
C ASN A 49 -6.27 2.51 -7.16
N LYS A 50 -6.38 2.52 -5.82
CA LYS A 50 -6.83 3.70 -5.05
C LYS A 50 -5.97 4.94 -5.35
N ILE A 51 -4.65 4.79 -5.35
CA ILE A 51 -3.72 5.88 -5.70
C ILE A 51 -3.96 6.36 -7.13
N THR A 52 -4.16 5.43 -8.06
CA THR A 52 -4.41 5.74 -9.48
C THR A 52 -5.71 6.50 -9.67
N GLN A 53 -6.81 6.06 -9.03
CA GLN A 53 -8.11 6.73 -9.08
C GLN A 53 -8.04 8.16 -8.52
N LEU A 54 -7.37 8.34 -7.37
CA LEU A 54 -7.19 9.68 -6.78
C LEU A 54 -6.42 10.62 -7.71
N ARG A 55 -5.33 10.13 -8.31
CA ARG A 55 -4.52 10.93 -9.24
C ARG A 55 -5.27 11.26 -10.52
N LEU A 56 -6.00 10.29 -11.08
CA LEU A 56 -6.81 10.50 -12.27
C LEU A 56 -7.96 11.47 -12.00
N GLY A 57 -8.63 11.35 -10.85
CA GLY A 57 -9.66 12.28 -10.42
C GLY A 57 -9.14 13.71 -10.35
N ASN A 58 -7.99 13.93 -9.70
CA ASN A 58 -7.34 15.24 -9.62
C ASN A 58 -6.93 15.79 -10.99
N LEU A 59 -6.56 14.92 -11.94
CA LEU A 59 -6.17 15.31 -13.30
C LEU A 59 -7.40 15.75 -14.12
N LEU A 60 -8.53 15.06 -13.97
CA LEU A 60 -9.77 15.35 -14.70
C LEU A 60 -10.59 16.47 -14.07
N SER A 61 -10.32 16.82 -12.81
CA SER A 61 -10.95 17.95 -12.12
C SER A 61 -10.27 19.30 -12.36
N LEU A 62 -9.32 19.38 -13.31
CA LEU A 62 -8.77 20.63 -13.86
C LEU A 62 -9.78 21.30 -14.79
#